data_AF-A0A2G9P2I8-F1
#
_entry.id   AF-A0A2G9P2I8-F1
#
_cell.length_a   1.000
_cell.length_b   1.000
_cell.length_c   1.000
_cell.angle_alpha   90.00
_cell.angle_beta   90.00
_cell.angle_gamma   90.00
#
_symmetry.space_group_name_H-M   'P 1'
#
loop_
_entity.id
_entity.type
_entity.pdbx_description
1 polymer ?
#
loop_
_entity_poly.entity_id
_entity_poly.type
_entity_poly.pdbx_seq_one_letter_code
_entity_poly.pdbx_strand_id
1 'polypeptide(L)'
;MHFLYLLRNYIDFCYCILYFILYLYLLLQTLSKMSPTSLKITFRQLKNGSSLTLQEVLTMEYRLSQACMRGHDFYEGVRAVLIDKDQNPKWKPERLEDVTNEYLDSCFASLGGNDLKL
;
A
#
# COMPACT_ATOMS: atom_id res chain seq x y z
N MET A 1 -30.50 -1.83 38.63
CA MET A 1 -30.69 -1.71 37.16
C MET A 1 -29.67 -0.76 36.52
N HIS A 2 -29.57 0.52 36.93
CA HIS A 2 -28.66 1.50 36.31
C HIS A 2 -27.15 1.16 36.43
N PHE A 3 -26.70 0.63 37.58
CA PHE A 3 -25.30 0.24 37.80
C PHE A 3 -24.84 -0.93 36.91
N LEU A 4 -25.70 -1.93 36.71
CA LEU A 4 -25.42 -3.06 35.81
C LEU A 4 -25.37 -2.63 34.33
N TYR A 5 -26.18 -1.63 33.95
CA TYR A 5 -26.14 -1.03 32.61
C TYR A 5 -24.84 -0.24 32.37
N LEU A 6 -24.38 0.52 33.36
CA LEU A 6 -23.10 1.23 33.27
C LEU A 6 -21.90 0.27 33.21
N LEU A 7 -21.91 -0.80 34.03
CA LEU A 7 -20.88 -1.84 33.97
C LEU A 7 -20.85 -2.55 32.61
N ARG A 8 -22.02 -2.87 32.04
CA ARG A 8 -22.11 -3.49 30.71
C ARG A 8 -21.57 -2.57 29.62
N ASN A 9 -21.95 -1.29 29.59
CA ASN A 9 -21.40 -0.33 28.64
C ASN A 9 -19.88 -0.13 28.80
N TYR A 10 -19.38 -0.13 30.04
CA TYR A 10 -17.95 -0.03 30.32
C TYR A 10 -17.19 -1.25 29.79
N ILE A 11 -17.73 -2.45 30.03
CA ILE A 11 -17.18 -3.71 29.53
C ILE A 11 -17.21 -3.74 27.98
N ASP A 12 -18.32 -3.36 27.36
CA ASP A 12 -18.46 -3.28 25.90
C ASP A 12 -17.47 -2.26 25.29
N PHE A 13 -17.27 -1.12 25.95
CA PHE A 13 -16.27 -0.12 25.56
C PHE A 13 -14.83 -0.67 25.66
N CYS A 14 -14.50 -1.38 26.75
CA CYS A 14 -13.22 -2.05 26.89
C CYS A 14 -12.99 -3.11 25.82
N TYR A 15 -14.00 -3.91 25.46
CA TYR A 15 -13.92 -4.86 24.36
C TYR A 15 -13.72 -4.15 23.02
N CYS A 16 -14.47 -3.09 22.72
CA CYS A 16 -14.28 -2.30 21.50
C CYS A 16 -12.84 -1.76 21.37
N ILE A 17 -12.26 -1.23 22.45
CA ILE A 17 -10.87 -0.78 22.45
C ILE A 17 -9.92 -1.94 22.18
N LEU A 18 -10.11 -3.09 22.84
CA LEU A 18 -9.26 -4.26 22.66
C LEU A 18 -9.32 -4.79 21.22
N TYR A 19 -10.52 -4.89 20.63
CA TYR A 19 -10.69 -5.29 19.23
C TYR A 19 -10.06 -4.29 18.26
N PHE A 20 -10.17 -2.98 18.53
CA PHE A 20 -9.52 -1.95 17.71
C PHE A 20 -8.00 -2.06 17.75
N ILE A 21 -7.41 -2.25 18.94
CA ILE A 21 -5.96 -2.45 19.10
C ILE A 21 -5.50 -3.72 18.37
N LEU A 22 -6.24 -4.82 18.51
CA LEU A 22 -5.92 -6.09 17.85
C LEU A 22 -5.99 -5.94 16.32
N TYR A 23 -7.02 -5.25 15.82
CA TYR A 23 -7.17 -4.97 14.39
C TYR A 23 -6.02 -4.10 13.86
N LEU A 24 -5.67 -3.03 14.58
CA LEU A 24 -4.55 -2.15 14.21
C LEU A 24 -3.23 -2.91 14.18
N TYR A 25 -2.99 -3.79 15.16
CA TYR A 25 -1.80 -4.63 15.19
C TYR A 25 -1.74 -5.56 13.98
N LEU A 26 -2.84 -6.25 13.66
CA LEU A 26 -2.90 -7.14 12.49
C LEU A 26 -2.66 -6.39 11.18
N LEU A 27 -3.23 -5.18 11.07
CA LEU A 27 -3.04 -4.32 9.90
C LEU A 27 -1.58 -3.90 9.75
N LEU A 28 -0.93 -3.50 10.85
CA LEU A 28 0.49 -3.14 10.84
C LEU A 28 1.40 -4.32 10.46
N GLN A 29 1.11 -5.51 10.99
CA GLN A 29 1.81 -6.77 10.63
C GLN A 29 1.63 -7.15 9.16
N THR A 30 0.50 -6.78 8.56
CA THR A 30 0.24 -7.04 7.14
C THR A 30 1.02 -6.06 6.28
N LEU A 31 0.95 -4.76 6.61
CA LEU A 31 1.67 -3.72 5.87
C LEU A 31 3.19 -3.87 5.95
N SER A 32 3.74 -4.28 7.09
CA SER A 32 5.19 -4.44 7.28
C SER A 32 5.83 -5.52 6.40
N LYS A 33 5.02 -6.44 5.85
CA LYS A 33 5.48 -7.50 4.93
C LYS A 33 5.47 -7.07 3.46
N MET A 34 4.79 -5.97 3.14
CA MET A 34 4.63 -5.50 1.76
C MET A 34 5.84 -4.68 1.32
N SER A 35 6.04 -4.58 -0.01
CA SER A 35 7.09 -3.69 -0.57
C SER A 35 6.86 -2.24 -0.12
N PRO A 36 7.86 -1.59 0.50
CA PRO A 36 7.74 -0.19 0.91
C PRO A 36 7.48 0.75 -0.28
N THR A 37 8.09 0.46 -1.42
CA THR A 37 7.88 1.18 -2.68
C THR A 37 6.41 1.10 -3.12
N SER A 38 5.87 -0.12 -3.20
CA SER A 38 4.48 -0.35 -3.61
C SER A 38 3.49 0.31 -2.66
N LEU A 39 3.74 0.29 -1.34
CA LEU A 39 2.88 0.97 -0.36
C LEU A 39 2.80 2.48 -0.63
N LYS A 40 3.94 3.16 -0.83
CA LYS A 40 3.95 4.60 -1.10
C LYS A 40 3.34 4.96 -2.45
N ILE A 41 3.62 4.17 -3.50
CA ILE A 41 3.03 4.34 -4.82
C ILE A 41 1.51 4.24 -4.73
N THR A 42 0.98 3.15 -4.17
CA THR A 42 -0.47 2.92 -4.05
C THR A 42 -1.15 4.02 -3.24
N PHE A 43 -0.55 4.46 -2.13
CA PHE A 43 -1.11 5.56 -1.33
C PHE A 43 -1.24 6.86 -2.14
N ARG A 44 -0.18 7.23 -2.89
CA ARG A 44 -0.19 8.43 -3.74
C ARG A 44 -1.14 8.29 -4.93
N GLN A 45 -1.21 7.11 -5.54
CA GLN A 45 -2.12 6.79 -6.64
C GLN A 45 -3.58 6.97 -6.20
N LEU A 46 -3.97 6.43 -5.04
CA LEU A 46 -5.33 6.58 -4.51
C LEU A 46 -5.66 8.04 -4.20
N LYS A 47 -4.72 8.77 -3.60
CA LYS A 47 -4.90 10.18 -3.30
C LYS A 47 -5.12 11.01 -4.58
N ASN A 48 -4.27 10.83 -5.58
CA ASN A 48 -4.37 11.57 -6.84
C ASN A 48 -5.60 11.14 -7.67
N GLY A 49 -5.82 9.83 -7.79
CA GLY A 49 -6.88 9.24 -8.59
C GLY A 49 -8.29 9.62 -8.14
N SER A 50 -8.48 9.97 -6.86
CA SER A 50 -9.78 10.44 -6.35
C SER A 50 -10.32 11.70 -7.04
N SER A 51 -9.46 12.45 -7.74
CA SER A 51 -9.79 13.68 -8.46
C SER A 51 -9.72 13.56 -9.99
N LEU A 52 -9.43 12.36 -10.51
CA LEU A 52 -9.18 12.12 -11.94
C LEU A 52 -10.35 11.36 -12.59
N THR A 53 -10.52 11.54 -13.89
CA THR A 53 -11.37 10.69 -14.72
C THR A 53 -10.77 9.30 -14.89
N LEU A 54 -11.58 8.32 -15.30
CA LEU A 54 -11.08 6.96 -15.58
C LEU A 54 -9.91 6.94 -16.58
N GLN A 55 -10.01 7.74 -17.65
CA GLN A 55 -8.97 7.80 -18.68
C GLN A 55 -7.64 8.35 -18.12
N GLU A 56 -7.70 9.37 -17.28
CA GLU A 56 -6.52 9.93 -16.61
C GLU A 56 -5.93 8.95 -15.59
N VAL A 57 -6.78 8.23 -14.84
CA VAL A 57 -6.33 7.17 -13.92
C VAL A 57 -5.61 6.06 -14.68
N LEU A 58 -6.18 5.56 -15.78
CA LEU A 58 -5.53 4.52 -16.59
C LEU A 58 -4.20 4.99 -17.18
N THR A 59 -4.11 6.27 -17.58
CA THR A 59 -2.86 6.87 -18.05
C THR A 59 -1.81 6.92 -16.93
N MET A 60 -2.21 7.31 -15.72
CA MET A 60 -1.35 7.28 -14.53
C MET A 60 -0.91 5.85 -14.18
N GLU A 61 -1.83 4.90 -14.13
CA GLU A 61 -1.56 3.49 -13.81
C GLU A 61 -0.62 2.85 -14.82
N TYR A 62 -0.75 3.23 -16.10
CA TYR A 62 0.18 2.79 -17.12
C TYR A 62 1.61 3.25 -16.80
N ARG A 63 1.83 4.52 -16.46
CA ARG A 63 3.16 5.04 -16.06
C ARG A 63 3.73 4.27 -14.88
N LEU A 64 2.90 4.02 -13.86
CA LEU A 64 3.29 3.26 -12.67
C LEU A 64 3.66 1.82 -13.02
N SER A 65 2.92 1.16 -13.91
CA SER A 65 3.25 -0.18 -14.38
C SER A 65 4.64 -0.23 -15.02
N GLN A 66 4.96 0.75 -15.88
CA GLN A 66 6.27 0.86 -16.53
C GLN A 66 7.39 1.19 -15.53
N ALA A 67 7.10 1.95 -14.47
CA ALA A 67 8.04 2.18 -13.38
C ALA A 67 8.31 0.90 -12.57
N CYS A 68 7.25 0.15 -12.22
CA CYS A 68 7.37 -1.13 -11.52
C CYS A 68 8.16 -2.17 -12.32
N MET A 69 7.98 -2.23 -13.64
CA MET A 69 8.77 -3.12 -14.51
C MET A 69 10.26 -2.75 -14.58
N ARG A 70 10.62 -1.49 -14.34
CA ARG A 70 12.02 -1.05 -14.23
C ARG A 70 12.61 -1.31 -12.85
N GLY A 71 11.76 -1.48 -11.85
CA GLY A 71 12.14 -1.67 -10.46
C GLY A 71 12.49 -3.12 -10.10
N HIS A 72 13.04 -3.27 -8.91
CA HIS A 72 13.43 -4.57 -8.34
C HIS A 72 12.22 -5.38 -7.82
N ASP A 73 11.36 -4.72 -7.06
CA ASP A 73 10.38 -5.38 -6.18
C ASP A 73 9.30 -6.16 -6.91
N PHE A 74 8.97 -5.80 -8.15
CA PHE A 74 8.00 -6.58 -8.92
C PHE A 74 8.51 -8.02 -9.15
N TYR A 75 9.75 -8.15 -9.64
CA TYR A 75 10.35 -9.46 -9.92
C TYR A 75 10.60 -10.25 -8.63
N GLU A 76 11.07 -9.58 -7.57
CA GLU A 76 11.27 -10.22 -6.26
C GLU A 76 9.96 -10.70 -5.65
N GLY A 77 8.88 -9.92 -5.79
CA GLY A 77 7.54 -10.33 -5.33
C GLY A 77 7.04 -11.55 -6.10
N VAL A 78 7.20 -11.57 -7.42
CA VAL A 78 6.87 -12.74 -8.25
C VAL A 78 7.70 -13.95 -7.82
N ARG A 79 9.00 -13.79 -7.59
CA ARG A 79 9.87 -14.87 -7.11
C ARG A 79 9.36 -15.43 -5.78
N ALA A 80 9.17 -14.58 -4.77
CA ALA A 80 8.79 -14.98 -3.42
C ALA A 80 7.40 -15.62 -3.32
N VAL A 81 6.45 -15.19 -4.15
CA VAL A 81 5.05 -15.64 -4.06
C VAL A 81 4.73 -16.76 -5.04
N LEU A 82 5.26 -16.71 -6.26
CA LEU A 82 4.84 -17.60 -7.36
C LEU A 82 5.90 -18.62 -7.77
N ILE A 83 7.19 -18.25 -7.74
CA ILE A 83 8.28 -19.12 -8.20
C ILE A 83 8.77 -20.01 -7.05
N ASP A 84 9.45 -19.40 -6.08
CA ASP A 84 10.06 -20.12 -4.95
C ASP A 84 9.04 -20.36 -3.84
N LYS A 85 7.99 -19.52 -3.77
CA LYS A 85 6.87 -19.62 -2.81
C LYS A 85 7.33 -19.61 -1.34
N ASP A 86 8.45 -18.94 -1.06
CA ASP A 86 9.01 -18.82 0.28
C ASP A 86 8.28 -17.81 1.17
N GLN A 87 7.41 -16.96 0.59
CA GLN A 87 6.74 -15.85 1.27
C GLN A 87 7.72 -14.92 2.00
N ASN A 88 8.98 -14.87 1.55
CA ASN A 88 10.07 -14.11 2.15
C ASN A 88 10.76 -13.19 1.12
N PRO A 89 10.03 -12.19 0.60
CA PRO A 89 10.58 -11.25 -0.37
C PRO A 89 11.63 -10.32 0.27
N LYS A 90 12.71 -10.07 -0.47
CA LYS A 90 13.79 -9.16 -0.08
C LYS A 90 13.64 -7.80 -0.76
N TRP A 91 12.76 -6.97 -0.22
CA TRP A 91 12.42 -5.67 -0.83
C TRP A 91 13.61 -4.71 -0.91
N LYS A 92 13.63 -3.88 -1.96
CA LYS A 92 14.63 -2.83 -2.15
C LYS A 92 13.97 -1.51 -2.59
N PRO A 93 13.99 -0.47 -1.74
CA PRO A 93 14.55 -0.46 -0.38
C PRO A 93 13.73 -1.30 0.63
N GLU A 94 14.38 -1.68 1.75
CA GLU A 94 13.75 -2.49 2.80
C GLU A 94 12.84 -1.69 3.74
N ARG A 95 13.12 -0.39 3.93
CA ARG A 95 12.38 0.47 4.86
C ARG A 95 11.57 1.52 4.10
N LEU A 96 10.49 1.99 4.73
CA LEU A 96 9.58 2.96 4.14
C LEU A 96 10.25 4.33 3.98
N GLU A 97 11.00 4.76 4.98
CA GLU A 97 11.78 6.00 5.00
C GLU A 97 12.81 6.11 3.87
N ASP A 98 13.32 4.97 3.39
CA ASP A 98 14.35 4.93 2.35
C ASP A 98 13.77 5.12 0.93
N VAL A 99 12.44 5.03 0.78
CA VAL A 99 11.76 5.36 -0.48
C VAL A 99 11.67 6.89 -0.60
N THR A 100 12.54 7.48 -1.40
CA THR A 100 12.62 8.95 -1.55
C THR A 100 11.44 9.53 -2.33
N ASN A 101 11.15 10.81 -2.11
CA ASN A 101 10.11 11.51 -2.86
C ASN A 101 10.49 11.66 -4.33
N GLU A 102 11.77 11.87 -4.62
CA GLU A 102 12.31 12.01 -5.97
C GLU A 102 12.11 10.72 -6.77
N TYR A 103 12.36 9.57 -6.15
CA TYR A 103 12.07 8.27 -6.77
C TYR A 103 10.58 8.12 -7.04
N LEU A 104 9.72 8.45 -6.06
CA LEU A 104 8.27 8.41 -6.28
C LEU A 104 7.84 9.33 -7.41
N ASP A 105 8.32 10.58 -7.47
CA ASP A 105 7.99 11.52 -8.54
C ASP A 105 8.36 10.94 -9.91
N SER A 106 9.50 10.26 -10.03
CA SER A 106 9.92 9.60 -11.26
C SER A 106 8.97 8.49 -11.72
N CYS A 107 8.28 7.81 -10.79
CA CYS A 107 7.30 6.77 -11.11
C CYS A 107 6.00 7.33 -11.71
N PHE A 108 5.63 8.57 -11.37
CA PHE A 108 4.42 9.24 -11.87
C PHE A 108 4.68 10.15 -13.08
N ALA A 109 5.94 10.38 -13.43
CA ALA A 109 6.33 11.23 -14.54
C ALA A 109 5.75 10.73 -15.88
N SER A 110 5.40 11.68 -16.76
CA SER A 110 4.92 11.37 -18.11
C SER A 110 5.99 10.61 -18.90
N LEU A 111 5.54 9.60 -19.66
CA LEU A 111 6.39 8.89 -20.61
C LEU A 111 6.49 9.62 -21.97
N GLY A 112 6.01 10.87 -22.04
CA GLY A 112 6.00 11.68 -23.24
C GLY A 112 5.17 11.04 -24.34
N GLY A 113 5.78 10.82 -25.51
CA GLY A 113 5.11 10.19 -26.66
C GLY A 113 4.62 8.76 -26.40
N ASN A 114 5.16 8.09 -25.37
CA ASN A 114 4.83 6.72 -24.98
C ASN A 114 3.75 6.63 -23.89
N ASP A 115 3.14 7.75 -23.50
CA ASP A 115 1.98 7.68 -22.59
C ASP A 115 0.82 6.94 -23.25
N LEU A 116 0.02 6.27 -22.41
CA LEU A 116 -1.23 5.64 -22.84
C LEU A 116 -2.17 6.70 -23.44
N LYS A 117 -2.68 6.42 -24.63
CA LYS A 117 -3.71 7.22 -25.31
C LYS A 117 -4.93 6.34 -25.49
N LEU A 118 -6.07 6.81 -24.98
CA LEU A 118 -7.36 6.13 -25.00
C LEU A 118 -8.36 6.94 -25.83
#